data_AF-A0A830E2N1-F1
#
_entry.id   AF-A0A830E2N1-F1
#
_cell.length_a   1.000
_cell.length_b   1.000
_cell.length_c   1.000
_cell.angle_alpha   90.00
_cell.angle_beta   90.00
_cell.angle_gamma   90.00
#
_symmetry.space_group_name_H-M   'P 1'
#
loop_
_entity.id
_entity.type
_entity.pdbx_description
1 polymer ?
#
loop_
_entity_poly.entity_id
_entity_poly.type
_entity_poly.pdbx_seq_one_letter_code
_entity_poly.pdbx_strand_id
1 'polypeptide(L)'
;MRVAIALAILSLVITLIVLGISTLTMGNLSRYVSASIYQSGIGYYLNFTMHNPLPLPLVITITQRGLSRSVYVEPYGFGRIIMPITSLNLPINITVSMPGIANVTSTVTPS
;
A
#
# COMPACT_ATOMS: atom_id res chain seq x y z
N MET A 1 27.82 20.59 -20.06
CA MET A 1 26.45 20.43 -20.60
C MET A 1 26.19 19.06 -21.21
N ARG A 2 27.01 18.54 -22.14
CA ARG A 2 26.75 17.24 -22.80
C ARG A 2 26.59 16.05 -21.84
N VAL A 3 27.43 16.00 -20.79
CA VAL A 3 27.34 14.96 -19.73
C VAL A 3 26.05 15.09 -18.91
N ALA A 4 25.62 16.31 -18.58
CA ALA A 4 24.39 16.56 -17.82
C ALA A 4 23.14 16.18 -18.63
N ILE A 5 23.12 16.46 -19.94
CA ILE A 5 22.02 16.07 -20.83
C ILE A 5 21.96 14.55 -20.95
N ALA A 6 23.09 13.87 -21.12
CA ALA A 6 23.14 12.41 -21.16
C ALA A 6 22.66 11.76 -19.85
N LEU A 7 23.06 12.32 -18.69
CA LEU A 7 22.59 11.87 -17.38
C LEU A 7 21.08 12.09 -17.19
N ALA A 8 20.54 13.23 -17.64
CA ALA A 8 19.11 13.51 -17.56
C ALA A 8 18.27 12.57 -18.45
N ILE A 9 18.76 12.26 -19.65
CA ILE A 9 18.12 11.27 -20.53
C ILE A 9 18.16 9.89 -19.89
N LEU A 10 19.31 9.49 -19.32
CA LEU A 10 19.44 8.21 -18.63
C LEU A 10 18.49 8.12 -17.43
N SER A 11 18.39 9.17 -16.60
CA SER A 11 17.47 9.18 -15.47
C SER A 11 16.02 9.08 -15.94
N LEU A 12 15.65 9.78 -17.00
CA LEU A 12 14.29 9.72 -17.56
C LEU A 12 13.93 8.31 -18.05
N VAL A 13 14.85 7.64 -18.76
CA VAL A 13 14.64 6.26 -19.24
C VAL A 13 14.44 5.30 -18.06
N ILE A 14 15.29 5.42 -17.02
CA ILE A 14 15.14 4.61 -15.80
C ILE A 14 13.79 4.87 -15.12
N THR A 15 13.40 6.13 -14.98
CA THR A 15 12.10 6.51 -14.39
C THR A 15 10.94 5.91 -15.16
N LEU A 16 10.96 5.92 -16.49
CA LEU A 16 9.91 5.34 -17.33
C LEU A 16 9.82 3.81 -17.16
N ILE A 17 10.95 3.11 -17.09
CA ILE A 17 11.00 1.66 -16.87
C ILE A 17 10.43 1.32 -15.49
N VAL A 18 10.87 2.03 -14.44
CA VAL A 18 10.37 1.85 -13.07
C VAL A 18 8.87 2.10 -12.99
N LEU A 19 8.38 3.14 -13.68
CA LEU A 19 6.96 3.47 -13.73
C LEU A 19 6.16 2.36 -14.44
N GLY A 20 6.65 1.84 -15.57
CA GLY A 20 6.00 0.75 -16.32
C GLY A 20 5.93 -0.56 -15.54
N ILE A 21 7.00 -0.95 -14.83
CA ILE A 21 6.98 -2.13 -13.96
C ILE A 21 5.99 -1.92 -12.81
N SER A 22 5.91 -0.70 -12.29
CA SER A 22 5.03 -0.37 -11.16
C SER A 22 3.55 -0.44 -11.55
N THR A 23 3.17 0.07 -12.71
CA THR A 23 1.77 0.00 -13.18
C THR A 23 1.32 -1.43 -13.45
N LEU A 24 2.17 -2.26 -14.07
CA LEU A 24 1.88 -3.69 -14.31
C LEU A 24 1.70 -4.46 -12.99
N THR A 25 2.55 -4.18 -12.00
CA THR A 25 2.52 -4.88 -10.72
C THR A 25 1.37 -4.39 -9.83
N MET A 26 1.01 -3.10 -9.90
CA MET A 26 -0.18 -2.56 -9.22
C MET A 26 -1.47 -3.25 -9.65
N GLY A 27 -1.60 -3.64 -10.92
CA GLY A 27 -2.77 -4.40 -11.41
C GLY A 27 -2.99 -5.73 -10.66
N ASN A 28 -1.96 -6.26 -10.01
CA ASN A 28 -1.99 -7.52 -9.25
C ASN A 28 -1.69 -7.35 -7.76
N LEU A 29 -1.77 -6.12 -7.22
CA LEU A 29 -1.39 -5.82 -5.83
C LEU A 29 -2.19 -6.65 -4.81
N SER A 30 -3.42 -7.05 -5.16
CA SER A 30 -4.28 -7.90 -4.33
C SER A 30 -3.66 -9.26 -3.99
N ARG A 31 -2.76 -9.80 -4.83
CA ARG A 31 -2.06 -11.07 -4.56
C ARG A 31 -0.98 -10.95 -3.49
N TYR A 32 -0.51 -9.73 -3.24
CA TYR A 32 0.54 -9.44 -2.26
C TYR A 32 -0.01 -8.88 -0.96
N VAL A 33 -1.34 -8.79 -0.85
CA VAL A 33 -2.06 -8.32 0.32
C VAL A 33 -2.82 -9.48 0.93
N SER A 34 -2.74 -9.61 2.25
CA SER A 34 -3.59 -10.51 3.02
C SER A 34 -4.23 -9.73 4.16
N ALA A 35 -5.54 -9.89 4.31
CA ALA A 35 -6.30 -9.25 5.37
C ALA A 35 -7.17 -10.30 6.05
N SER A 36 -7.12 -10.36 7.38
CA SER A 36 -7.98 -11.22 8.17
C SER A 36 -8.47 -10.50 9.41
N ILE A 37 -9.68 -10.85 9.84
CA ILE A 37 -10.26 -10.37 11.08
C ILE A 37 -10.21 -11.51 12.08
N TYR A 38 -9.74 -11.22 13.29
CA TYR A 38 -9.75 -12.18 14.40
C TYR A 38 -10.31 -11.53 15.66
N GLN A 39 -10.91 -12.36 16.50
CA GLN A 39 -11.41 -11.94 17.81
C GLN A 39 -10.33 -12.19 18.87
N SER A 40 -10.10 -11.22 19.74
CA SER A 40 -9.23 -11.38 20.91
C SER A 40 -9.92 -10.75 22.12
N GLY A 41 -10.32 -11.61 23.07
CA GLY A 41 -11.18 -11.21 24.18
C GLY A 41 -12.55 -10.74 23.68
N ILE A 42 -12.95 -9.52 24.09
CA ILE A 42 -14.21 -8.88 23.71
C ILE A 42 -14.11 -8.02 22.43
N GLY A 43 -12.92 -7.89 21.85
CA GLY A 43 -12.67 -7.01 20.69
C GLY A 43 -12.37 -7.77 19.40
N TYR A 44 -12.68 -7.14 18.27
CA TYR A 44 -12.26 -7.59 16.94
C TYR A 44 -11.05 -6.78 16.47
N TYR A 45 -10.13 -7.46 15.79
CA TYR A 45 -8.90 -6.87 15.27
C TYR A 45 -8.74 -7.24 13.80
N LEU A 46 -8.36 -6.26 12.99
CA LEU A 46 -7.92 -6.43 11.62
C LEU A 46 -6.41 -6.68 11.63
N ASN A 47 -5.99 -7.82 11.11
CA ASN A 47 -4.62 -8.11 10.75
C ASN A 47 -4.46 -7.93 9.24
N PHE A 48 -3.72 -6.92 8.83
CA PHE A 48 -3.41 -6.64 7.44
C PHE A 48 -1.92 -6.82 7.21
N THR A 49 -1.54 -7.63 6.23
CA THR A 49 -0.16 -7.82 5.81
C THR A 49 -0.02 -7.52 4.32
N MET A 50 1.12 -6.96 3.95
CA MET A 50 1.48 -6.73 2.56
C MET A 50 2.95 -7.08 2.33
N HIS A 51 3.23 -7.77 1.23
CA HIS A 51 4.56 -7.76 0.63
C HIS A 51 4.58 -6.69 -0.47
N ASN A 52 5.59 -5.82 -0.48
CA ASN A 52 5.72 -4.81 -1.52
C ASN A 52 6.53 -5.39 -2.69
N PRO A 53 5.94 -5.76 -3.83
CA PRO A 53 6.69 -6.27 -4.97
C PRO A 53 7.40 -5.19 -5.80
N LEU A 54 7.24 -3.90 -5.43
CA LEU A 54 7.71 -2.77 -6.22
C LEU A 54 9.13 -2.35 -5.83
N PRO A 55 9.91 -1.81 -6.78
CA PRO A 55 11.17 -1.12 -6.51
C PRO A 55 10.99 0.24 -5.83
N LEU A 56 9.76 0.60 -5.45
CA LEU A 56 9.40 1.88 -4.86
C LEU A 56 8.71 1.64 -3.51
N PRO A 57 8.87 2.55 -2.54
CA PRO A 57 8.21 2.41 -1.25
C PRO A 57 6.70 2.58 -1.35
N LEU A 58 5.99 1.91 -0.46
CA LEU A 58 4.54 2.02 -0.30
C LEU A 58 4.20 2.50 1.10
N VAL A 59 3.18 3.35 1.20
CA VAL A 59 2.54 3.71 2.46
C VAL A 59 1.11 3.21 2.42
N ILE A 60 0.79 2.31 3.35
CA ILE A 60 -0.54 1.75 3.49
C ILE A 60 -1.17 2.39 4.71
N THR A 61 -2.39 2.90 4.56
CA THR A 61 -3.16 3.52 5.64
C THR A 61 -4.52 2.85 5.70
N ILE A 62 -4.89 2.34 6.87
CA ILE A 62 -6.19 1.74 7.13
C ILE A 62 -6.95 2.65 8.09
N THR A 63 -8.18 2.98 7.74
CA THR A 63 -9.05 3.81 8.57
C THR A 63 -10.43 3.21 8.76
N GLN A 64 -10.98 3.35 9.97
CA GLN A 64 -12.36 2.99 10.28
C GLN A 64 -12.90 3.90 11.39
N ARG A 65 -13.96 4.65 11.11
CA ARG A 65 -14.70 5.49 12.08
C ARG A 65 -13.79 6.37 12.98
N GLY A 66 -12.76 6.95 12.41
CA GLY A 66 -11.79 7.82 13.12
C GLY A 66 -10.56 7.11 13.67
N LEU A 67 -10.52 5.77 13.72
CA LEU A 67 -9.27 5.04 13.92
C LEU A 67 -8.47 5.05 12.62
N SER A 68 -7.16 5.28 12.73
CA SER A 68 -6.23 5.26 11.61
C SER A 68 -4.92 4.59 12.02
N ARG A 69 -4.42 3.69 11.18
CA ARG A 69 -3.10 3.07 11.31
C ARG A 69 -2.43 3.06 9.95
N SER A 70 -1.15 3.42 9.92
CA SER A 70 -0.35 3.39 8.70
C SER A 70 0.94 2.59 8.89
N VAL A 71 1.44 2.01 7.80
CA VAL A 71 2.76 1.38 7.75
C VAL A 71 3.49 1.83 6.49
N TYR A 72 4.78 2.13 6.64
CA TYR A 72 5.70 2.33 5.53
C TYR A 72 6.32 0.99 5.17
N VAL A 73 6.25 0.60 3.90
CA VAL A 73 6.79 -0.65 3.38
C VAL A 73 7.89 -0.31 2.39
N GLU A 74 9.10 -0.71 2.72
CA GLU A 74 10.28 -0.53 1.87
C GLU A 74 10.11 -1.27 0.53
N PRO A 75 10.84 -0.86 -0.52
CA PRO A 75 10.94 -1.63 -1.76
C PRO A 75 11.26 -3.10 -1.49
N TYR A 76 10.51 -4.03 -2.08
CA TYR A 76 10.67 -5.48 -1.86
C TYR A 76 10.49 -5.93 -0.39
N GLY A 77 9.94 -5.06 0.46
CA GLY A 77 9.79 -5.29 1.89
C GLY A 77 8.47 -5.95 2.30
N PHE A 78 8.28 -6.08 3.62
CA PHE A 78 7.04 -6.59 4.22
C PHE A 78 6.49 -5.59 5.24
N GLY A 79 5.18 -5.36 5.20
CA GLY A 79 4.46 -4.51 6.11
C GLY A 79 3.33 -5.25 6.81
N ARG A 80 3.08 -4.90 8.07
CA ARG A 80 1.97 -5.42 8.85
C ARG A 80 1.30 -4.31 9.64
N ILE A 81 -0.03 -4.27 9.60
CA ILE A 81 -0.87 -3.42 10.42
C ILE A 81 -1.79 -4.32 11.25
N ILE A 82 -1.84 -4.06 12.56
CA ILE A 82 -2.88 -4.59 13.44
C ILE A 82 -3.68 -3.40 13.95
N MET A 83 -4.99 -3.40 13.71
CA MET A 83 -5.88 -2.31 14.11
C MET A 83 -7.14 -2.88 14.77
N PRO A 84 -7.58 -2.35 15.94
CA PRO A 84 -8.87 -2.71 16.48
C PRO A 84 -10.00 -2.23 15.54
N ILE A 85 -11.04 -3.05 15.41
CA ILE A 85 -12.22 -2.76 14.61
C ILE A 85 -13.33 -2.30 15.54
N THR A 86 -13.95 -1.16 15.23
CA THR A 86 -15.03 -0.60 16.08
C THR A 86 -16.37 -1.27 15.84
N SER A 87 -16.61 -1.76 14.62
CA SER A 87 -17.81 -2.49 14.24
C SER A 87 -17.54 -3.28 12.97
N LEU A 88 -18.09 -4.49 12.88
CA LEU A 88 -18.07 -5.28 11.65
C LEU A 88 -19.03 -4.71 10.58
N ASN A 89 -19.98 -3.85 10.95
CA ASN A 89 -20.96 -3.32 10.01
C ASN A 89 -20.52 -1.99 9.39
N LEU A 90 -19.33 -1.49 9.74
CA LEU A 90 -18.81 -0.22 9.25
C LEU A 90 -17.75 -0.44 8.18
N PRO A 91 -17.75 0.38 7.11
CA PRO A 91 -16.78 0.27 6.04
C PRO A 91 -15.36 0.53 6.56
N ILE A 92 -14.42 -0.26 6.08
CA ILE A 92 -12.99 -0.13 6.31
C ILE A 92 -12.36 0.46 5.04
N ASN A 93 -11.72 1.61 5.18
CA ASN A 93 -11.02 2.27 4.08
C ASN A 93 -9.55 1.89 4.12
N ILE A 94 -9.06 1.30 3.04
CA ILE A 94 -7.66 0.92 2.87
C ILE A 94 -7.09 1.77 1.75
N THR A 95 -6.12 2.61 2.09
CA THR A 95 -5.44 3.51 1.18
C THR A 95 -4.02 3.02 0.97
N VAL A 96 -3.67 2.74 -0.28
CA VAL A 96 -2.30 2.40 -0.69
C VAL A 96 -1.75 3.56 -1.49
N SER A 97 -0.63 4.11 -1.04
CA SER A 97 0.02 5.25 -1.68
C SER A 97 1.47 4.92 -2.03
N MET A 98 1.87 5.34 -3.23
CA MET A 98 3.26 5.46 -3.66
C MET A 98 3.65 6.93 -3.51
N PRO A 99 4.51 7.29 -2.54
CA PRO A 99 4.88 8.68 -2.31
C PRO A 99 5.36 9.37 -3.59
N GLY A 100 4.74 10.51 -3.92
CA GLY A 100 5.08 11.31 -5.11
C GLY A 100 4.56 10.78 -6.45
N ILE A 101 3.81 9.66 -6.47
CA ILE A 101 3.36 9.03 -7.73
C ILE A 101 1.84 8.84 -7.75
N ALA A 102 1.29 8.08 -6.80
CA ALA A 102 -0.13 7.71 -6.85
C ALA A 102 -0.70 7.44 -5.46
N ASN A 103 -2.01 7.59 -5.36
CA ASN A 103 -2.77 7.23 -4.17
C ASN A 103 -4.07 6.54 -4.59
N VAL A 104 -4.35 5.36 -4.02
CA VAL A 104 -5.54 4.57 -4.33
C VAL A 104 -6.21 4.16 -3.02
N THR A 105 -7.48 4.51 -2.87
CA THR A 105 -8.29 4.10 -1.71
C THR A 105 -9.35 3.09 -2.16
N SER A 106 -9.40 1.96 -1.47
CA SER A 106 -10.46 0.96 -1.58
C SER A 106 -11.28 0.93 -0.30
N THR A 107 -12.61 0.83 -0.44
CA THR A 107 -13.55 0.74 0.68
C THR A 107 -14.12 -0.66 0.72
N VAL A 108 -13.98 -1.34 1.86
CA VAL A 108 -14.50 -2.69 2.07
C VAL A 108 -15.58 -2.65 3.13
N THR A 109 -16.81 -3.01 2.77
CA THR A 109 -17.91 -3.21 3.71
C THR A 109 -17.97 -4.69 4.06
N PRO A 110 -17.77 -5.09 5.32
CA PRO A 110 -17.92 -6.50 5.69
C PRO A 110 -19.39 -6.90 5.55
N SER A 111 -19.65 -7.99 4.83
CA SER A 111 -20.99 -8.59 4.61
C SER A 111 -21.21 -9.79 5.50
#